data_AF-A0A0R2L2T1-F1
#
_entry.id   AF-A0A0R2L2T1-F1
#
_cell.length_a   1.000
_cell.length_b   1.000
_cell.length_c   1.000
_cell.angle_alpha   90.00
_cell.angle_beta   90.00
_cell.angle_gamma   90.00
#
_symmetry.space_group_name_H-M   'P 1'
#
loop_
_entity.id
_entity.type
_entity.pdbx_description
1 polymer ?
#
loop_
_entity_poly.entity_id
_entity_poly.type
_entity_poly.pdbx_seq_one_letter_code
_entity_poly.pdbx_strand_id
1 'polypeptide(L)'
;MKNKKILLEAGNWVWSLFTINLAWFLLNFPLILMTVIIWNFPMKMNFFMLNTVLIGMIMFFLIPSITAVFFGIKKWGERGNGEYFRTVLKCWWDQAFDMKLNGTIAIIIGLIVTGLKFFGENSIMIQSELLMISIFIIMFIITMSFLKAENNYSLSNVLNITIHHPVRLLVGAITFITLIGINTFLKLAFLIMICSVSLAALITTSLFKNASLKPDKGEKE
;
A
#
# COMPACT_ATOMS: atom_id res chain seq x y z
N MET A 1 38.08 3.12 -9.81
CA MET A 1 37.52 3.03 -8.44
C MET A 1 36.13 3.66 -8.28
N LYS A 2 35.84 4.82 -8.90
CA LYS A 2 34.51 5.47 -8.84
C LYS A 2 33.35 4.58 -9.33
N ASN A 3 33.53 3.89 -10.46
CA ASN A 3 32.52 2.98 -11.02
C ASN A 3 32.22 1.78 -10.11
N LYS A 4 33.22 1.27 -9.36
CA LYS A 4 33.04 0.17 -8.42
C LYS A 4 32.21 0.59 -7.19
N LYS A 5 32.38 1.83 -6.71
CA LYS A 5 31.58 2.39 -5.61
C LYS A 5 30.13 2.62 -6.03
N ILE A 6 29.91 3.22 -7.21
CA ILE A 6 28.57 3.44 -7.78
C ILE A 6 27.83 2.10 -7.94
N LEU A 7 28.51 1.06 -8.44
CA LEU A 7 27.90 -0.26 -8.62
C LEU A 7 27.53 -0.92 -7.29
N LEU A 8 28.36 -0.78 -6.26
CA LEU A 8 28.09 -1.30 -4.91
C LEU A 8 26.93 -0.56 -4.24
N GLU A 9 26.86 0.76 -4.39
CA GLU A 9 25.76 1.57 -3.87
C GLU A 9 24.44 1.23 -4.56
N ALA A 10 24.45 1.10 -5.89
CA ALA A 10 23.29 0.66 -6.66
C ALA A 10 22.86 -0.77 -6.28
N GLY A 11 23.81 -1.68 -6.08
CA GLY A 11 23.54 -3.05 -5.62
C GLY A 11 22.87 -3.08 -4.25
N ASN A 12 23.39 -2.31 -3.29
CA ASN A 12 22.79 -2.20 -1.95
C ASN A 12 21.40 -1.57 -1.98
N TRP A 13 21.18 -0.60 -2.88
CA TRP A 13 19.88 0.03 -3.10
C TRP A 13 18.85 -1.00 -3.57
N VAL A 14 19.15 -1.73 -4.65
CA VAL A 14 18.28 -2.77 -5.21
C VAL A 14 18.01 -3.87 -4.17
N TRP A 15 19.04 -4.32 -3.46
CA TRP A 15 18.91 -5.37 -2.45
C TRP A 15 17.99 -4.97 -1.29
N SER A 16 18.06 -3.71 -0.87
CA SER A 16 17.21 -3.20 0.21
C SER A 16 15.74 -3.17 -0.19
N LEU A 17 15.46 -2.63 -1.39
CA LEU A 17 14.10 -2.58 -1.93
C LEU A 17 13.53 -3.96 -2.19
N PHE A 18 14.34 -4.90 -2.67
CA PHE A 18 14.00 -6.30 -2.81
C PHE A 18 13.61 -6.90 -1.46
N THR A 19 14.43 -6.71 -0.43
CA THR A 19 14.20 -7.30 0.90
C THR A 19 12.91 -6.79 1.54
N ILE A 20 12.63 -5.48 1.44
CA ILE A 20 11.39 -4.87 1.92
C ILE A 20 10.18 -5.47 1.19
N ASN A 21 10.29 -5.60 -0.13
CA ASN A 21 9.20 -6.06 -0.98
C ASN A 21 8.96 -7.57 -0.85
N LEU A 22 10.02 -8.36 -0.62
CA LEU A 22 9.93 -9.78 -0.30
C LEU A 22 9.14 -10.01 0.99
N ALA A 23 9.40 -9.22 2.04
CA ALA A 23 8.63 -9.29 3.28
C ALA A 23 7.15 -8.97 3.03
N TRP A 24 6.86 -7.90 2.28
CA TRP A 24 5.49 -7.54 1.91
C TRP A 24 4.79 -8.65 1.12
N PHE A 25 5.48 -9.23 0.13
CA PHE A 25 4.92 -10.31 -0.69
C PHE A 25 4.58 -11.54 0.14
N LEU A 26 5.48 -12.00 1.01
CA LEU A 26 5.23 -13.16 1.88
C LEU A 26 4.03 -12.95 2.80
N LEU A 27 3.88 -11.73 3.35
CA LEU A 27 2.72 -11.39 4.18
C LEU A 27 1.40 -11.39 3.39
N ASN A 28 1.42 -10.94 2.13
CA ASN A 28 0.20 -10.76 1.33
C ASN A 28 -0.09 -11.91 0.37
N PHE A 29 0.80 -12.90 0.24
CA PHE A 29 0.61 -14.00 -0.69
C PHE A 29 -0.73 -14.74 -0.48
N PRO A 30 -1.16 -15.06 0.75
CA PRO A 30 -2.48 -15.68 0.98
C PRO A 30 -3.64 -14.80 0.52
N LEU A 31 -3.55 -13.48 0.74
CA LEU A 31 -4.56 -12.51 0.32
C LEU A 31 -4.67 -12.44 -1.21
N ILE A 32 -3.53 -12.44 -1.91
CA ILE A 32 -3.50 -12.40 -3.37
C ILE A 32 -4.22 -13.64 -3.94
N LEU A 33 -3.91 -14.83 -3.39
CA LEU A 33 -4.60 -16.07 -3.79
C LEU A 33 -6.10 -16.00 -3.51
N MET A 34 -6.49 -15.53 -2.33
CA MET A 34 -7.90 -15.39 -1.96
C MET A 34 -8.66 -14.45 -2.89
N THR A 35 -8.04 -13.34 -3.28
CA THR A 35 -8.62 -12.37 -4.22
C THR A 35 -8.89 -13.02 -5.59
N VAL A 36 -7.95 -13.83 -6.10
CA VAL A 36 -8.14 -14.56 -7.36
C VAL A 36 -9.27 -15.58 -7.24
N ILE A 37 -9.35 -16.33 -6.14
CA ILE A 37 -10.41 -17.32 -5.91
C ILE A 37 -11.78 -16.63 -5.88
N ILE A 38 -11.92 -15.56 -5.10
CA ILE A 38 -13.17 -14.80 -4.96
C ILE A 38 -13.62 -14.22 -6.29
N TRP A 39 -12.71 -13.70 -7.11
CA TRP A 39 -13.06 -13.11 -8.39
C TRP A 39 -13.69 -14.14 -9.35
N ASN A 40 -13.25 -15.40 -9.29
CA ASN A 40 -13.77 -16.49 -10.12
C ASN A 40 -14.99 -17.21 -9.52
N PHE A 41 -15.39 -16.91 -8.28
CA PHE A 41 -16.47 -17.61 -7.59
C PHE A 41 -17.86 -17.06 -7.94
N PRO A 42 -18.91 -17.86 -8.19
CA PRO A 42 -20.25 -17.31 -8.48
C PRO A 42 -20.84 -16.54 -7.28
N MET A 43 -21.67 -15.53 -7.56
CA MET A 43 -22.37 -14.70 -6.56
C MET A 43 -23.46 -15.49 -5.80
N LYS A 44 -23.03 -16.36 -4.89
CA LYS A 44 -23.88 -17.19 -4.01
C LYS A 44 -23.42 -17.03 -2.55
N MET A 45 -24.07 -17.73 -1.61
CA MET A 45 -23.70 -17.70 -0.19
C MET A 45 -22.19 -17.90 0.05
N ASN A 46 -21.57 -18.84 -0.68
CA ASN A 46 -20.13 -19.11 -0.58
C ASN A 46 -19.27 -17.88 -0.94
N PHE A 47 -19.69 -17.05 -1.91
CA PHE A 47 -18.98 -15.81 -2.22
C PHE A 47 -18.96 -14.87 -1.02
N PHE A 48 -20.10 -14.67 -0.35
CA PHE A 48 -20.18 -13.78 0.82
C PHE A 48 -19.31 -14.29 1.97
N MET A 49 -19.33 -15.60 2.25
CA MET A 49 -18.47 -16.22 3.27
C MET A 49 -16.99 -16.00 2.96
N LEU A 50 -16.57 -16.25 1.71
CA LEU A 50 -15.20 -16.00 1.28
C LEU A 50 -14.85 -14.52 1.34
N ASN A 51 -15.77 -13.62 0.97
CA ASN A 51 -15.56 -12.18 1.05
C ASN A 51 -15.38 -11.70 2.50
N THR A 52 -16.08 -12.29 3.47
CA THR A 52 -15.83 -12.02 4.90
C THR A 52 -14.41 -12.43 5.32
N VAL A 53 -13.92 -13.58 4.83
CA VAL A 53 -12.52 -13.99 5.06
C VAL A 53 -11.55 -13.03 4.38
N LEU A 54 -11.85 -12.57 3.16
CA LEU A 54 -11.05 -11.56 2.46
C LEU A 54 -10.99 -10.24 3.24
N ILE A 55 -12.10 -9.77 3.80
CA ILE A 55 -12.14 -8.58 4.67
C ILE A 55 -11.19 -8.78 5.87
N GLY A 56 -11.25 -9.94 6.53
CA GLY A 56 -10.32 -10.27 7.61
C GLY A 56 -8.86 -10.25 7.14
N MET A 57 -8.58 -10.79 5.95
CA MET A 57 -7.24 -10.77 5.39
C MET A 57 -6.75 -9.36 5.03
N ILE A 58 -7.61 -8.50 4.48
CA ILE A 58 -7.26 -7.10 4.17
C ILE A 58 -6.92 -6.35 5.47
N MET A 59 -7.70 -6.58 6.52
CA MET A 59 -7.53 -5.98 7.84
C MET A 59 -6.19 -6.35 8.48
N PHE A 60 -5.80 -7.63 8.46
CA PHE A 60 -4.60 -8.12 9.15
C PHE A 60 -3.34 -8.15 8.27
N PHE A 61 -3.47 -8.28 6.95
CA PHE A 61 -2.33 -8.40 6.04
C PHE A 61 -2.13 -7.15 5.20
N LEU A 62 -3.11 -6.74 4.38
CA LEU A 62 -2.89 -5.69 3.37
C LEU A 62 -2.54 -4.34 3.98
N ILE A 63 -3.42 -3.82 4.83
CA ILE A 63 -3.27 -2.46 5.36
C ILE A 63 -2.02 -2.36 6.24
N PRO A 64 -1.78 -3.27 7.22
CA PRO A 64 -0.61 -3.21 8.07
C PRO A 64 0.70 -3.40 7.29
N SER A 65 0.70 -4.26 6.26
CA SER A 65 1.91 -4.51 5.47
C SER A 65 2.29 -3.33 4.57
N ILE A 66 1.33 -2.60 3.99
CA ILE A 66 1.63 -1.38 3.24
C ILE A 66 2.26 -0.35 4.17
N THR A 67 1.69 -0.13 5.37
CA THR A 67 2.30 0.75 6.38
C THR A 67 3.71 0.30 6.74
N ALA A 68 3.93 -0.99 6.95
CA ALA A 68 5.25 -1.54 7.25
C ALA A 68 6.27 -1.33 6.13
N VAL A 69 5.85 -1.35 4.86
CA VAL A 69 6.73 -1.01 3.73
C VAL A 69 7.18 0.45 3.81
N PHE A 70 6.29 1.40 4.09
CA PHE A 70 6.67 2.81 4.27
C PHE A 70 7.67 3.00 5.41
N PHE A 71 7.51 2.29 6.54
CA PHE A 71 8.52 2.27 7.61
C PHE A 71 9.86 1.69 7.15
N GLY A 72 9.84 0.61 6.37
CA GLY A 72 11.04 0.01 5.77
C GLY A 72 11.79 1.01 4.88
N ILE A 73 11.06 1.72 4.01
CA ILE A 73 11.61 2.76 3.12
C ILE A 73 12.18 3.93 3.92
N LYS A 74 11.49 4.41 4.95
CA LYS A 74 12.00 5.47 5.82
C LYS A 74 13.32 5.06 6.48
N LYS A 75 13.37 3.90 7.14
CA LYS A 75 14.60 3.41 7.78
C LYS A 75 15.73 3.17 6.77
N TRP A 76 15.39 2.71 5.57
CA TRP A 76 16.35 2.58 4.49
C TRP A 76 16.98 3.93 4.11
N GLY A 77 16.16 4.98 3.97
CA GLY A 77 16.64 6.34 3.71
C GLY A 77 17.47 6.96 4.83
N GLU A 78 17.27 6.55 6.09
CA GLU A 78 18.01 7.05 7.26
C GLU A 78 19.35 6.34 7.49
N ARG A 79 19.43 5.02 7.28
CA ARG A 79 20.58 4.21 7.72
C ARG A 79 21.37 3.52 6.60
N GLY A 80 20.82 3.38 5.38
CA GLY A 80 21.51 2.80 4.22
C GLY A 80 21.97 1.33 4.32
N ASN A 81 21.87 0.70 5.51
CA ASN A 81 22.15 -0.70 5.81
C ASN A 81 21.23 -1.13 6.98
N GLY A 82 20.59 -2.30 6.87
CA GLY A 82 19.93 -2.92 8.02
C GLY A 82 19.11 -4.18 7.71
N GLU A 83 18.61 -4.80 8.78
CA GLU A 83 17.66 -5.92 8.74
C GLU A 83 16.26 -5.43 8.29
N TYR A 84 16.11 -5.04 7.02
CA TYR A 84 14.87 -4.48 6.48
C TYR A 84 13.70 -5.46 6.54
N PHE A 85 13.96 -6.75 6.30
CA PHE A 85 12.96 -7.81 6.42
C PHE A 85 12.35 -7.85 7.82
N ARG A 86 13.20 -7.88 8.85
CA ARG A 86 12.78 -7.87 10.25
C ARG A 86 12.08 -6.58 10.62
N THR A 87 12.52 -5.45 10.07
CA THR A 87 11.83 -4.16 10.26
C THR A 87 10.41 -4.21 9.73
N VAL A 88 10.20 -4.69 8.51
CA VAL A 88 8.86 -4.81 7.91
C VAL A 88 8.00 -5.75 8.74
N LEU A 89 8.50 -6.93 9.13
CA LEU A 89 7.73 -7.87 9.95
C LEU A 89 7.34 -7.30 11.32
N LYS A 90 8.27 -6.62 12.01
CA LYS A 90 7.98 -6.00 13.29
C LYS A 90 6.93 -4.89 13.16
N CYS A 91 7.11 -3.98 12.20
CA CYS A 91 6.14 -2.92 11.96
C CYS A 91 4.77 -3.47 11.51
N TRP A 92 4.74 -4.53 10.72
CA TRP A 92 3.50 -5.21 10.35
C TRP A 92 2.76 -5.71 11.59
N TRP A 93 3.46 -6.40 12.50
CA TRP A 93 2.90 -6.89 13.74
C TRP A 93 2.34 -5.76 14.60
N ASP A 94 3.11 -4.69 14.78
CA ASP A 94 2.70 -3.52 15.57
C ASP A 94 1.44 -2.83 14.99
N GLN A 95 1.27 -2.86 13.65
CA GLN A 95 0.13 -2.24 12.97
C GLN A 95 -1.08 -3.16 12.78
N ALA A 96 -0.90 -4.48 12.89
CA ALA A 96 -1.98 -5.46 12.69
C ALA A 96 -3.12 -5.32 13.71
N PHE A 97 -2.82 -4.77 14.89
CA PHE A 97 -3.78 -4.61 15.99
C PHE A 97 -4.53 -3.28 16.02
N ASP A 98 -4.32 -2.38 15.04
CA ASP A 98 -5.15 -1.18 14.85
C ASP A 98 -6.51 -1.54 14.23
N MET A 99 -7.33 -2.28 15.01
CA MET A 99 -8.53 -2.94 14.50
C MET A 99 -9.59 -1.96 14.00
N LYS A 100 -9.72 -0.80 14.63
CA LYS A 100 -10.75 0.18 14.30
C LYS A 100 -10.51 0.77 12.91
N LEU A 101 -9.31 1.26 12.64
CA LEU A 101 -8.98 1.86 11.36
C LEU A 101 -8.90 0.79 10.27
N ASN A 102 -8.15 -0.29 10.51
CA ASN A 102 -7.95 -1.34 9.52
C ASN A 102 -9.27 -2.05 9.18
N GLY A 103 -10.10 -2.33 10.18
CA GLY A 103 -11.41 -2.95 10.00
C GLY A 103 -12.35 -2.09 9.17
N THR A 104 -12.40 -0.78 9.43
CA THR A 104 -13.25 0.15 8.66
C THR A 104 -12.87 0.16 7.17
N ILE A 105 -11.57 0.31 6.88
CA ILE A 105 -11.07 0.30 5.50
C ILE A 105 -11.32 -1.05 4.84
N ALA A 106 -11.08 -2.15 5.56
CA ALA A 106 -11.28 -3.50 5.04
C ALA A 106 -12.74 -3.78 4.68
N ILE A 107 -13.69 -3.36 5.51
CA ILE A 107 -15.13 -3.47 5.22
C ILE A 107 -15.49 -2.67 3.98
N ILE A 108 -15.01 -1.42 3.86
CA ILE A 108 -15.25 -0.59 2.67
C ILE A 108 -14.73 -1.29 1.40
N ILE A 109 -13.51 -1.83 1.44
CA ILE A 109 -12.96 -2.58 0.29
C ILE A 109 -13.80 -3.83 0.00
N GLY A 110 -14.23 -4.59 1.01
CA GLY A 110 -15.09 -5.75 0.82
C GLY A 110 -16.45 -5.42 0.19
N LEU A 111 -17.03 -4.25 0.53
CA LEU A 111 -18.24 -3.73 -0.11
C LEU A 111 -17.98 -3.35 -1.56
N ILE A 112 -16.86 -2.70 -1.85
CA ILE A 112 -16.45 -2.36 -3.22
C ILE A 112 -16.27 -3.64 -4.06
N VAL A 113 -15.61 -4.66 -3.53
CA VAL A 113 -15.43 -5.96 -4.22
C VAL A 113 -16.79 -6.59 -4.54
N THR A 114 -17.72 -6.58 -3.59
CA THR A 114 -19.08 -7.08 -3.78
C THR A 114 -19.81 -6.28 -4.86
N GLY A 115 -19.75 -4.95 -4.80
CA GLY A 115 -20.38 -4.06 -5.78
C GLY A 115 -19.81 -4.25 -7.19
N LEU A 116 -18.49 -4.30 -7.33
CA LEU A 116 -17.82 -4.50 -8.63
C LEU A 116 -18.24 -5.82 -9.27
N LYS A 117 -18.37 -6.87 -8.46
CA LYS A 117 -18.78 -8.18 -8.96
C LYS A 117 -20.28 -8.26 -9.29
N PHE A 118 -21.11 -7.60 -8.51
CA PHE A 118 -22.56 -7.61 -8.71
C PHE A 118 -22.99 -6.76 -9.90
N PHE A 119 -22.39 -5.57 -10.06
CA PHE A 119 -22.79 -4.59 -11.07
C PHE A 119 -21.88 -4.57 -12.32
N GLY A 120 -20.69 -5.15 -12.25
CA GLY A 120 -19.64 -5.01 -13.28
C GLY A 120 -20.01 -5.54 -14.67
N GLU A 121 -20.96 -6.46 -14.77
CA GLU A 121 -21.43 -6.97 -16.08
C GLU A 121 -22.63 -6.19 -16.62
N ASN A 122 -23.33 -5.44 -15.75
CA ASN A 122 -24.65 -4.89 -16.06
C ASN A 122 -24.68 -3.35 -16.17
N SER A 123 -23.70 -2.64 -15.59
CA SER A 123 -23.66 -1.18 -15.62
C SER A 123 -22.24 -0.63 -15.61
N ILE A 124 -21.80 -0.13 -16.78
CA ILE A 124 -20.51 0.55 -16.97
C ILE A 124 -20.41 1.79 -16.06
N MET A 125 -21.52 2.50 -15.84
CA MET A 125 -21.55 3.70 -14.99
C MET A 125 -21.27 3.36 -13.53
N ILE A 126 -21.95 2.36 -12.96
CA ILE A 126 -21.71 1.96 -11.57
C ILE A 126 -20.30 1.41 -11.40
N GLN A 127 -19.81 0.66 -12.39
CA GLN A 127 -18.46 0.13 -12.38
C GLN A 127 -17.41 1.27 -12.36
N SER A 128 -17.59 2.31 -13.18
CA SER A 128 -16.65 3.44 -13.22
C SER A 128 -16.65 4.25 -11.92
N GLU A 129 -17.81 4.43 -11.30
CA GLU A 129 -17.93 5.07 -9.97
C GLU A 129 -17.23 4.26 -8.88
N LEU A 130 -17.44 2.95 -8.83
CA LEU A 130 -16.77 2.07 -7.87
C LEU A 130 -15.25 2.05 -8.06
N LEU A 131 -14.77 2.08 -9.30
CA LEU A 131 -13.34 2.20 -9.60
C LEU A 131 -12.78 3.56 -9.15
N MET A 132 -13.53 4.65 -9.34
CA MET A 132 -13.14 5.97 -8.87
C MET A 132 -13.02 6.00 -7.33
N ILE A 133 -14.00 5.45 -6.62
CA ILE A 133 -13.96 5.31 -5.16
C ILE A 133 -12.76 4.47 -4.73
N SER A 134 -12.44 3.39 -5.46
CA SER A 134 -11.28 2.54 -5.19
C SER A 134 -9.96 3.33 -5.25
N ILE A 135 -9.82 4.24 -6.22
CA ILE A 135 -8.64 5.12 -6.33
C ILE A 135 -8.53 6.03 -5.10
N PHE A 136 -9.62 6.63 -4.64
CA PHE A 136 -9.62 7.45 -3.43
C PHE A 136 -9.24 6.65 -2.18
N ILE A 137 -9.73 5.41 -2.04
CA ILE A 137 -9.34 4.52 -0.94
C ILE A 137 -7.85 4.19 -1.00
N ILE A 138 -7.29 3.92 -2.18
CA ILE A 138 -5.85 3.70 -2.35
C ILE A 138 -5.06 4.94 -1.95
N MET A 139 -5.47 6.13 -2.40
CA MET A 139 -4.85 7.40 -1.98
C MET A 139 -4.87 7.55 -0.46
N PHE A 140 -6.01 7.27 0.18
CA PHE A 140 -6.15 7.35 1.63
C PHE A 140 -5.20 6.37 2.37
N ILE A 141 -5.13 5.11 1.92
CA ILE A 141 -4.23 4.10 2.49
C ILE A 141 -2.76 4.52 2.35
N ILE A 142 -2.39 5.06 1.18
CA ILE A 142 -1.04 5.56 0.91
C ILE A 142 -0.69 6.73 1.84
N THR A 143 -1.56 7.75 1.93
CA THR A 143 -1.35 8.92 2.82
C THR A 143 -1.21 8.50 4.27
N MET A 144 -2.12 7.63 4.73
CA MET A 144 -2.13 7.13 6.09
C MET A 144 -0.85 6.36 6.41
N SER A 145 -0.45 5.45 5.51
CA SER A 145 0.77 4.64 5.67
C SER A 145 2.04 5.50 5.69
N PHE A 146 2.11 6.50 4.81
CA PHE A 146 3.20 7.47 4.79
C PHE A 146 3.27 8.29 6.09
N LEU A 147 2.15 8.85 6.54
CA LEU A 147 2.10 9.66 7.76
C LEU A 147 2.40 8.84 9.02
N LYS A 148 1.95 7.59 9.08
CA LYS A 148 2.31 6.67 10.17
C LYS A 148 3.81 6.41 10.20
N ALA A 149 4.44 6.16 9.06
CA ALA A 149 5.90 6.01 8.98
C ALA A 149 6.63 7.30 9.41
N GLU A 150 6.06 8.47 9.11
CA GLU A 150 6.59 9.75 9.55
C GLU A 150 6.30 10.12 11.02
N ASN A 151 5.60 9.27 11.78
CA ASN A 151 5.10 9.58 13.13
C ASN A 151 4.26 10.87 13.21
N ASN A 152 3.65 11.27 12.09
CA ASN A 152 2.83 12.48 11.95
C ASN A 152 1.36 12.13 11.63
N TYR A 153 0.92 10.93 12.03
CA TYR A 153 -0.44 10.49 11.78
C TYR A 153 -1.44 11.23 12.66
N SER A 154 -2.29 12.02 12.01
CA SER A 154 -3.55 12.52 12.53
C SER A 154 -4.55 12.58 11.39
N LEU A 155 -5.85 12.45 11.67
CA LEU A 155 -6.88 12.57 10.63
C LEU A 155 -6.83 13.95 9.97
N SER A 156 -6.54 15.01 10.73
CA SER A 156 -6.34 16.36 10.21
C SER A 156 -5.17 16.44 9.22
N ASN A 157 -4.04 15.78 9.52
CA ASN A 157 -2.89 15.74 8.61
C ASN A 157 -3.19 14.94 7.34
N VAL A 158 -3.94 13.83 7.45
CA VAL A 158 -4.39 13.06 6.28
C VAL A 158 -5.25 13.92 5.37
N LEU A 159 -6.23 14.63 5.93
CA LEU A 159 -7.10 15.53 5.18
C LEU A 159 -6.31 16.70 4.57
N ASN A 160 -5.39 17.30 5.34
CA ASN A 160 -4.55 18.40 4.88
C ASN A 160 -3.72 18.00 3.64
N ILE A 161 -3.00 16.87 3.71
CA ILE A 161 -2.25 16.35 2.55
C ILE A 161 -3.18 16.07 1.37
N THR A 162 -4.35 15.48 1.64
CA THR A 162 -5.30 15.11 0.58
C THR A 162 -5.82 16.33 -0.18
N ILE A 163 -6.07 17.44 0.53
CA ILE A 163 -6.57 18.68 -0.06
C ILE A 163 -5.45 19.49 -0.73
N HIS A 164 -4.28 19.58 -0.10
CA HIS A 164 -3.22 20.50 -0.55
C HIS A 164 -2.28 19.87 -1.58
N HIS A 165 -2.20 18.53 -1.62
CA HIS A 165 -1.32 17.81 -2.55
C HIS A 165 -2.03 16.66 -3.31
N PRO A 166 -3.23 16.88 -3.88
CA PRO A 166 -4.01 15.81 -4.52
C PRO A 166 -3.29 15.20 -5.73
N VAL A 167 -2.58 16.02 -6.52
CA VAL A 167 -1.82 15.55 -7.68
C VAL A 167 -0.68 14.60 -7.27
N ARG A 168 0.03 14.91 -6.18
CA ARG A 168 1.13 14.06 -5.69
C ARG A 168 0.61 12.71 -5.20
N LEU A 169 -0.56 12.72 -4.53
CA LEU A 169 -1.23 11.50 -4.11
C LEU A 169 -1.73 10.67 -5.28
N LEU A 170 -2.30 11.33 -6.29
CA LEU A 170 -2.77 10.66 -7.50
C LEU A 170 -1.61 9.97 -8.23
N VAL A 171 -0.47 10.65 -8.37
CA VAL A 171 0.76 10.06 -8.94
C VAL A 171 1.22 8.87 -8.10
N GLY A 172 1.21 8.98 -6.77
CA GLY A 172 1.51 7.85 -5.88
C GLY A 172 0.57 6.66 -6.10
N ALA A 173 -0.74 6.88 -6.11
CA ALA A 173 -1.75 5.85 -6.33
C ALA A 173 -1.61 5.18 -7.70
N ILE A 174 -1.45 5.96 -8.78
CA ILE A 174 -1.21 5.45 -10.12
C ILE A 174 0.08 4.62 -10.17
N THR A 175 1.15 5.06 -9.49
CA THR A 175 2.41 4.31 -9.42
C THR A 175 2.21 2.95 -8.74
N PHE A 176 1.48 2.89 -7.62
CA PHE A 176 1.11 1.64 -6.96
C PHE A 176 0.31 0.72 -7.88
N ILE A 177 -0.77 1.23 -8.49
CA ILE A 177 -1.64 0.45 -9.40
C ILE A 177 -0.84 -0.08 -10.59
N THR A 178 0.01 0.76 -11.18
CA THR A 178 0.78 0.41 -12.37
C THR A 178 1.84 -0.63 -12.04
N LEU A 179 2.60 -0.45 -10.96
CA LEU A 179 3.63 -1.41 -10.56
C LEU A 179 3.02 -2.75 -10.13
N ILE A 180 1.87 -2.77 -9.45
CA ILE A 180 1.16 -4.02 -9.14
C ILE A 180 0.54 -4.64 -10.41
N GLY A 181 0.00 -3.81 -11.31
CA GLY A 181 -0.67 -4.23 -12.54
C GLY A 181 0.29 -4.86 -13.56
N ILE A 182 1.42 -4.20 -13.85
CA ILE A 182 2.50 -4.72 -14.70
C ILE A 182 2.92 -6.11 -14.24
N ASN A 183 3.05 -6.26 -12.94
CA ASN A 183 3.46 -7.50 -12.30
C ASN A 183 2.45 -8.63 -12.45
N THR A 184 1.16 -8.32 -12.33
CA THR A 184 0.08 -9.28 -12.55
C THR A 184 -0.03 -9.65 -14.03
N PHE A 185 0.07 -8.68 -14.94
CA PHE A 185 -0.10 -8.87 -16.38
C PHE A 185 1.04 -9.68 -17.02
N LEU A 186 2.29 -9.37 -16.64
CA LEU A 186 3.44 -10.04 -17.23
C LEU A 186 3.63 -11.48 -16.71
N LYS A 187 2.82 -11.93 -15.73
CA LYS A 187 3.00 -13.20 -15.00
C LYS A 187 4.41 -13.35 -14.41
N LEU A 188 5.11 -12.24 -14.22
CA LEU A 188 6.48 -12.20 -13.75
C LEU A 188 6.45 -12.26 -12.22
N ALA A 189 6.19 -13.45 -11.68
CA ALA A 189 6.28 -13.72 -10.25
C ALA A 189 7.63 -13.27 -9.66
N PHE A 190 8.69 -13.26 -10.48
CA PHE A 190 10.01 -12.75 -10.12
C PHE A 190 10.06 -11.22 -9.97
N LEU A 191 9.44 -10.44 -10.87
CA LEU A 191 9.42 -8.97 -10.78
C LEU A 191 8.51 -8.44 -9.67
N ILE A 192 7.47 -9.21 -9.30
CA ILE A 192 6.67 -8.96 -8.09
C ILE A 192 7.58 -8.88 -6.88
N MET A 193 8.64 -9.70 -6.81
CA MET A 193 9.57 -9.71 -5.69
C MET A 193 10.60 -8.60 -5.75
N ILE A 194 10.98 -8.09 -6.93
CA ILE A 194 12.12 -7.17 -7.05
C ILE A 194 11.86 -5.82 -6.41
N CYS A 195 10.75 -5.14 -6.71
CA CYS A 195 10.58 -3.73 -6.30
C CYS A 195 9.15 -3.19 -6.32
N SER A 196 8.08 -3.97 -6.45
CA SER A 196 6.76 -3.41 -6.81
C SER A 196 6.22 -2.37 -5.82
N VAL A 197 5.98 -2.79 -4.58
CA VAL A 197 5.36 -1.95 -3.54
C VAL A 197 6.41 -1.10 -2.85
N SER A 198 7.63 -1.61 -2.68
CA SER A 198 8.74 -0.85 -2.11
C SER A 198 9.16 0.33 -2.99
N LEU A 199 9.22 0.17 -4.31
CA LEU A 199 9.52 1.28 -5.24
C LEU A 199 8.37 2.28 -5.30
N ALA A 200 7.12 1.80 -5.30
CA ALA A 200 5.95 2.69 -5.25
C ALA A 200 5.96 3.56 -3.98
N ALA A 201 6.29 2.94 -2.82
CA ALA A 201 6.44 3.64 -1.56
C ALA A 201 7.63 4.61 -1.56
N LEU A 202 8.75 4.26 -2.21
CA LEU A 202 9.92 5.14 -2.36
C LEU A 202 9.61 6.37 -3.23
N ILE A 203 8.95 6.17 -4.37
CA ILE A 203 8.51 7.26 -5.25
C ILE A 203 7.56 8.18 -4.49
N THR A 204 6.57 7.60 -3.82
CA THR A 204 5.60 8.34 -2.99
C THR A 204 6.31 9.16 -1.91
N THR A 205 7.20 8.53 -1.13
CA THR A 205 7.97 9.20 -0.07
C THR A 205 8.79 10.35 -0.64
N SER A 206 9.40 10.19 -1.81
CA SER A 206 10.18 11.23 -2.49
C SER A 206 9.30 12.40 -2.96
N LEU A 207 8.09 12.14 -3.43
CA LEU A 207 7.12 13.18 -3.83
C LEU A 207 6.67 14.02 -2.62
N PHE A 208 6.52 13.42 -1.44
CA PHE A 208 6.09 14.12 -0.22
C PHE A 208 7.24 14.73 0.58
N LYS A 209 8.47 14.21 0.49
CA LYS A 209 9.65 14.80 1.14
C LYS A 209 9.89 16.25 0.69
N ASN A 210 9.61 16.54 -0.57
CA ASN A 210 9.71 17.88 -1.15
C ASN A 210 8.45 18.75 -0.93
N ALA A 211 7.41 18.22 -0.29
CA ALA A 211 6.18 18.97 0.00
C ALA A 211 6.29 19.78 1.29
N SER A 212 7.29 19.50 2.14
CA SER A 212 7.41 20.01 3.50
C SER A 212 6.07 20.01 4.23
N LEU A 213 5.80 18.93 4.95
CA LEU A 213 4.88 19.01 6.09
C LEU A 213 5.49 20.02 7.07
N LYS A 214 5.23 21.31 6.87
CA LYS A 214 5.50 22.30 7.91
C LYS A 214 4.63 21.86 9.08
N PRO A 215 5.21 21.53 10.23
CA PRO A 215 4.41 21.33 11.42
C PRO A 215 3.61 22.60 11.60
N ASP A 216 2.30 22.44 11.78
CA ASP A 216 1.45 23.52 12.23
C ASP A 216 2.10 24.04 13.52
N LYS A 217 2.71 25.22 13.43
CA LYS A 217 3.22 25.90 14.61
C LYS A 217 1.96 26.29 15.36
N GLY A 218 1.58 25.45 16.32
CA GLY A 218 0.42 25.69 17.16
C GLY A 218 0.36 27.15 17.53
N GLU A 219 -0.82 27.73 17.33
CA GLU A 219 -1.23 28.97 17.97
C GLU A 219 -0.87 28.86 19.45
N LYS A 220 0.27 29.48 19.79
CA LYS A 220 0.46 30.06 21.11
C LYS A 220 -0.20 31.42 21.01
N GLU A 221 -1.37 31.54 21.57
CA GLU A 221 -1.76 32.54 22.58
C GLU A 221 -3.23 32.32 23.00
#